data_AF-A0A1R1I189-F1
#
_entry.id   AF-A0A1R1I189-F1
#
_cell.length_a   1.000
_cell.length_b   1.000
_cell.length_c   1.000
_cell.angle_alpha   90.00
_cell.angle_beta   90.00
_cell.angle_gamma   90.00
#
_symmetry.space_group_name_H-M   'P 1'
#
loop_
_entity.id
_entity.type
_entity.pdbx_description
1 polymer ?
#
loop_
_entity_poly.entity_id
_entity_poly.type
_entity_poly.pdbx_seq_one_letter_code
_entity_poly.pdbx_strand_id
1 'polypeptide(L)'
;MAISISPSFRDSKLDSPSIDDAIDVYDDRVRNWLLAPAKVVLEQEHGGPAAFCILLTYFEGAWSYAMCQSSKNRSKEFFSQGFVDVFKSSNVPETLLSRVGELLYSDARCGFFHDGMFRERIYFAEMNRDIVVTLPKKDGVLDLQGEIASVLIDVRRCYSAVLRHFDAVITRLRDPQSVPERDGFFAFFKSQCDWETPGPVIGLKDPTAQNG
;
A
#
# COMPACT_ATOMS: atom_id res chain seq x y z
N MET A 1 -3.35 31.51 5.13
CA MET A 1 -3.10 30.60 6.28
C MET A 1 -2.23 29.49 5.74
N ALA A 2 -1.09 29.17 6.38
CA ALA A 2 -0.22 28.11 5.89
C ALA A 2 -0.79 26.76 6.29
N ILE A 3 -0.84 25.82 5.35
CA ILE A 3 -1.60 24.57 5.51
C ILE A 3 -0.64 23.38 5.45
N SER A 4 -0.69 22.50 6.45
CA SER A 4 0.20 21.33 6.52
C SER A 4 -0.25 20.27 5.52
N ILE A 5 0.62 19.94 4.56
CA ILE A 5 0.35 18.93 3.52
C ILE A 5 0.98 17.58 3.82
N SER A 6 1.88 17.54 4.80
CA SER A 6 2.52 16.38 5.38
C SER A 6 3.09 16.77 6.75
N PRO A 7 3.61 15.86 7.58
CA PRO A 7 4.11 16.21 8.91
C PRO A 7 5.31 17.16 8.90
N SER A 8 6.15 17.11 7.87
CA SER A 8 7.34 17.96 7.73
C SER A 8 7.16 19.14 6.77
N PHE A 9 6.14 19.12 5.89
CA PHE A 9 5.99 20.11 4.83
C PHE A 9 4.64 20.83 4.84
N ARG A 10 4.68 22.09 4.43
CA ARG A 10 3.52 22.95 4.21
C ARG A 10 3.22 23.07 2.72
N ASP A 11 2.04 23.56 2.40
CA ASP A 11 1.53 23.83 1.05
C ASP A 11 2.54 24.57 0.16
N SER A 12 3.30 25.50 0.73
CA SER A 12 4.36 26.22 0.00
C SER A 12 5.46 25.34 -0.61
N LYS A 13 5.68 24.10 -0.12
CA LYS A 13 6.62 23.13 -0.72
C LYS A 13 6.14 22.65 -2.09
N LEU A 14 4.84 22.76 -2.35
CA LEU A 14 4.21 22.45 -3.63
C LEU A 14 3.84 23.70 -4.42
N ASP A 15 4.32 24.90 -4.06
CA ASP A 15 4.17 26.07 -4.92
C ASP A 15 5.22 26.00 -6.03
N SER A 16 4.81 25.60 -7.24
CA SER A 16 5.70 25.33 -8.38
C SER A 16 6.80 24.28 -8.07
N PRO A 17 6.41 23.03 -7.72
CA PRO A 17 7.34 22.06 -7.18
C PRO A 17 8.31 21.55 -8.25
N SER A 18 9.53 21.23 -7.82
CA SER A 18 10.40 20.31 -8.55
C SER A 18 9.92 18.85 -8.36
N ILE A 19 10.48 17.93 -9.16
CA ILE A 19 10.25 16.49 -8.96
C ILE A 19 10.69 16.06 -7.56
N ASP A 20 11.82 16.58 -7.07
CA ASP A 20 12.35 16.23 -5.76
C ASP A 20 11.46 16.75 -4.62
N ASP A 21 10.80 17.89 -4.79
CA ASP A 21 9.81 18.37 -3.82
C ASP A 21 8.60 17.44 -3.73
N ALA A 22 8.12 16.92 -4.86
CA ALA A 22 7.03 15.94 -4.90
C ALA A 22 7.45 14.60 -4.28
N ILE A 23 8.69 14.15 -4.53
CA ILE A 23 9.25 12.95 -3.90
C ILE A 23 9.33 13.13 -2.38
N ASP A 24 9.84 14.27 -1.90
CA ASP A 24 9.94 14.58 -0.47
C ASP A 24 8.56 14.54 0.22
N VAL A 25 7.56 15.16 -0.39
CA VAL A 25 6.19 15.15 0.16
C VAL A 25 5.59 13.75 0.15
N TYR A 26 5.78 12.97 -0.92
CA TYR A 26 5.31 11.59 -0.99
C TYR A 26 5.99 10.70 0.05
N ASP A 27 7.31 10.81 0.18
CA ASP A 27 8.14 10.14 1.19
C ASP A 27 7.63 10.43 2.61
N ASP A 28 7.48 11.70 2.93
CA ASP A 28 7.04 12.17 4.25
C ASP A 28 5.61 11.75 4.58
N ARG A 29 4.69 11.80 3.60
CA ARG A 29 3.30 11.32 3.77
C ARG A 29 3.25 9.84 4.09
N VAL A 30 3.89 8.98 3.29
CA VAL A 30 3.83 7.53 3.53
C VAL A 30 4.55 7.16 4.83
N ARG A 31 5.73 7.75 5.10
CA ARG A 31 6.44 7.46 6.35
C ARG A 31 5.65 7.88 7.57
N ASN A 32 5.09 9.08 7.57
CA ASN A 32 4.59 9.68 8.80
C ASN A 32 3.06 9.59 8.96
N TRP A 33 2.29 9.36 7.90
CA TRP A 33 0.85 9.07 8.00
C TRP A 33 0.52 7.58 8.01
N LEU A 34 1.40 6.72 7.47
CA LEU A 34 1.14 5.28 7.38
C LEU A 34 2.13 4.47 8.21
N LEU A 35 3.43 4.52 7.89
CA LEU A 35 4.41 3.61 8.49
C LEU A 35 4.70 3.89 9.96
N ALA A 36 4.83 5.16 10.35
CA ALA A 36 5.09 5.53 11.74
C ALA A 36 3.90 5.19 12.65
N PRO A 37 2.64 5.53 12.32
CA PRO A 37 1.48 5.06 13.09
C PRO A 37 1.38 3.55 13.17
N ALA A 38 1.57 2.83 12.06
CA ALA A 38 1.55 1.36 12.07
C ALA A 38 2.60 0.77 13.03
N LYS A 39 3.81 1.33 13.06
CA LYS A 39 4.87 0.92 13.98
C LYS A 39 4.50 1.14 15.44
N VAL A 40 3.99 2.33 15.78
CA VAL A 40 3.59 2.67 17.16
C VAL A 40 2.51 1.73 17.67
N VAL A 41 1.51 1.43 16.83
CA VAL A 41 0.44 0.49 17.18
C VAL A 41 0.98 -0.93 17.32
N LEU A 42 1.88 -1.36 16.44
CA LEU A 42 2.51 -2.70 16.47
C LEU A 42 3.37 -2.95 17.72
N GLU A 43 3.85 -1.91 18.38
CA GLU A 43 4.60 -1.99 19.63
C GLU A 43 3.71 -2.20 20.86
N GLN A 44 2.38 -2.00 20.72
CA GLN A 44 1.42 -2.25 21.80
C GLN A 44 1.09 -3.75 21.94
N GLU A 45 0.76 -4.16 23.17
CA GLU A 45 0.17 -5.47 23.41
C GLU A 45 -1.12 -5.61 22.59
N HIS A 46 -1.26 -6.71 21.86
CA HIS A 46 -2.38 -6.96 20.93
C HIS A 46 -2.55 -5.94 19.79
N GLY A 47 -1.58 -5.06 19.54
CA GLY A 47 -1.67 -4.05 18.48
C GLY A 47 -1.55 -4.59 17.05
N GLY A 48 -1.13 -5.84 16.88
CA GLY A 48 -0.89 -6.47 15.57
C GLY A 48 -2.03 -6.31 14.56
N PRO A 49 -3.27 -6.75 14.87
CA PRO A 49 -4.39 -6.62 13.93
C PRO A 49 -4.65 -5.18 13.51
N ALA A 50 -4.62 -4.22 14.43
CA ALA A 50 -4.83 -2.80 14.13
C ALA A 50 -3.69 -2.21 13.27
N ALA A 51 -2.44 -2.56 13.57
CA ALA A 51 -1.30 -2.18 12.75
C ALA A 51 -1.40 -2.75 11.33
N PHE A 52 -1.87 -4.00 11.20
CA PHE A 52 -2.09 -4.61 9.90
C PHE A 52 -3.16 -3.88 9.08
N CYS A 53 -4.26 -3.41 9.71
CA CYS A 53 -5.27 -2.58 9.04
C CYS A 53 -4.69 -1.30 8.43
N ILE A 54 -3.76 -0.65 9.14
CA ILE A 54 -3.07 0.53 8.61
C ILE A 54 -2.23 0.13 7.38
N LEU A 55 -1.49 -0.99 7.46
CA LEU A 55 -0.67 -1.48 6.35
C LEU A 55 -1.49 -1.86 5.11
N LEU A 56 -2.73 -2.35 5.25
CA LEU A 56 -3.61 -2.66 4.12
C LEU A 56 -3.84 -1.44 3.20
N THR A 57 -3.74 -0.22 3.72
CA THR A 57 -3.91 1.01 2.92
C THR A 57 -2.76 1.26 1.94
N TYR A 58 -1.62 0.59 2.13
CA TYR A 58 -0.42 0.78 1.32
C TYR A 58 -0.53 0.19 -0.09
N PHE A 59 -1.07 -1.02 -0.20
CA PHE A 59 -0.89 -1.85 -1.40
C PHE A 59 -1.49 -1.23 -2.68
N GLU A 60 -2.74 -0.77 -2.61
CA GLU A 60 -3.40 -0.13 -3.76
C GLU A 60 -2.67 1.14 -4.21
N GLY A 61 -2.32 2.01 -3.26
CA GLY A 61 -1.61 3.25 -3.54
C GLY A 61 -0.21 2.99 -4.12
N ALA A 62 0.55 2.06 -3.53
CA ALA A 62 1.87 1.69 -4.01
C ALA A 62 1.83 1.23 -5.47
N TRP A 63 0.85 0.39 -5.83
CA TRP A 63 0.68 -0.06 -7.21
C TRP A 63 0.25 1.07 -8.15
N SER A 64 -0.63 1.96 -7.70
CA SER A 64 -1.02 3.16 -8.47
C SER A 64 0.18 4.04 -8.82
N TYR A 65 1.08 4.28 -7.87
CA TYR A 65 2.30 5.04 -8.11
C TYR A 65 3.30 4.28 -8.98
N ALA A 66 3.45 2.97 -8.80
CA ALA A 66 4.32 2.15 -9.64
C ALA A 66 3.88 2.15 -11.11
N MET A 67 2.56 2.07 -11.35
CA MET A 67 1.98 2.05 -12.69
C MET A 67 1.69 3.45 -13.25
N CYS A 68 1.84 4.50 -12.44
CA CYS A 68 1.43 5.87 -12.77
C CYS A 68 -0.03 5.95 -13.23
N GLN A 69 -0.92 5.17 -12.60
CA GLN A 69 -2.31 5.00 -12.99
C GLN A 69 -3.25 5.05 -11.78
N SER A 70 -4.43 5.65 -11.97
CA SER A 70 -5.49 5.64 -10.97
C SER A 70 -6.08 4.23 -10.83
N SER A 71 -6.34 3.82 -9.59
CA SER A 71 -7.06 2.59 -9.26
C SER A 71 -8.59 2.74 -9.31
N LYS A 72 -9.13 3.88 -9.75
CA LYS A 72 -10.59 4.14 -9.80
C LYS A 72 -11.30 3.00 -10.55
N ASN A 73 -12.33 2.43 -9.92
CA ASN A 73 -13.09 1.26 -10.37
C ASN A 73 -12.27 -0.05 -10.51
N ARG A 74 -11.03 -0.09 -10.03
CA ARG A 74 -10.10 -1.23 -10.11
C ARG A 74 -9.39 -1.51 -8.78
N SER A 75 -9.96 -1.07 -7.65
CA SER A 75 -9.32 -1.16 -6.33
C SER A 75 -8.92 -2.58 -5.93
N LYS A 76 -9.72 -3.61 -6.24
CA LYS A 76 -9.36 -5.01 -5.96
C LYS A 76 -8.11 -5.43 -6.73
N GLU A 77 -8.06 -5.10 -8.02
CA GLU A 77 -6.94 -5.44 -8.88
C GLU A 77 -5.67 -4.74 -8.41
N PHE A 78 -5.71 -3.42 -8.22
CA PHE A 78 -4.54 -2.63 -7.81
C PHE A 78 -4.04 -3.03 -6.43
N PHE A 79 -4.94 -3.28 -5.48
CA PHE A 79 -4.57 -3.81 -4.18
C PHE A 79 -3.85 -5.16 -4.30
N SER A 80 -4.41 -6.08 -5.08
CA SER A 80 -3.86 -7.44 -5.21
C SER A 80 -2.48 -7.42 -5.89
N GLN A 81 -2.31 -6.60 -6.93
CA GLN A 81 -1.03 -6.43 -7.61
C GLN A 81 0.01 -5.74 -6.73
N GLY A 82 -0.37 -4.69 -5.99
CA GLY A 82 0.51 -4.06 -5.01
C GLY A 82 0.94 -5.00 -3.89
N PHE A 83 0.04 -5.89 -3.46
CA PHE A 83 0.39 -6.95 -2.51
C PHE A 83 1.42 -7.92 -3.09
N VAL A 84 1.21 -8.41 -4.33
CA VAL A 84 2.17 -9.28 -5.02
C VAL A 84 3.52 -8.58 -5.14
N ASP A 85 3.55 -7.31 -5.54
CA ASP A 85 4.79 -6.55 -5.72
C ASP A 85 5.62 -6.43 -4.44
N VAL A 86 4.97 -6.21 -3.30
CA VAL A 86 5.62 -6.17 -1.97
C VAL A 86 6.18 -7.54 -1.58
N PHE A 87 5.44 -8.62 -1.83
CA PHE A 87 5.73 -9.95 -1.31
C PHE A 87 6.36 -10.93 -2.31
N LYS A 88 6.64 -10.52 -3.56
CA LYS A 88 7.27 -11.38 -4.58
C LYS A 88 8.64 -11.93 -4.18
N SER A 89 9.31 -11.31 -3.20
CA SER A 89 10.59 -11.78 -2.65
C SER A 89 10.45 -12.85 -1.55
N SER A 90 9.23 -13.20 -1.12
CA SER A 90 8.97 -14.07 0.04
C SER A 90 9.02 -15.57 -0.27
N ASN A 91 9.57 -15.98 -1.42
CA ASN A 91 9.61 -17.38 -1.90
C ASN A 91 8.23 -18.07 -1.98
N VAL A 92 7.14 -17.31 -1.99
CA VAL A 92 5.79 -17.80 -2.27
C VAL A 92 5.54 -17.64 -3.77
N PRO A 93 4.99 -18.64 -4.47
CA PRO A 93 4.68 -18.50 -5.90
C PRO A 93 3.78 -17.29 -6.15
N GLU A 94 4.09 -16.48 -7.15
CA GLU A 94 3.31 -15.26 -7.47
C GLU A 94 1.83 -15.58 -7.74
N THR A 95 1.54 -16.72 -8.37
CA THR A 95 0.17 -17.18 -8.59
C THR A 95 -0.59 -17.39 -7.27
N LEU A 96 0.09 -17.88 -6.23
CA LEU A 96 -0.49 -18.03 -4.90
C LEU A 96 -0.60 -16.67 -4.19
N LEU A 97 0.40 -15.79 -4.33
CA LEU A 97 0.35 -14.42 -3.80
C LEU A 97 -0.83 -13.62 -4.38
N SER A 98 -1.11 -13.74 -5.67
CA SER A 98 -2.26 -13.08 -6.30
C SER A 98 -3.57 -13.53 -5.65
N ARG A 99 -3.74 -14.83 -5.44
CA ARG A 99 -4.93 -15.39 -4.76
C ARG A 99 -5.03 -14.91 -3.31
N VAL A 100 -3.90 -14.83 -2.59
CA VAL A 100 -3.86 -14.27 -1.23
C VAL A 100 -4.20 -12.78 -1.24
N GLY A 101 -3.70 -12.01 -2.20
CA GLY A 101 -4.02 -10.58 -2.33
C GLY A 101 -5.52 -10.34 -2.54
N GLU A 102 -6.15 -11.14 -3.40
CA GLU A 102 -7.60 -11.08 -3.61
C GLU A 102 -8.40 -11.46 -2.36
N LEU A 103 -7.93 -12.48 -1.63
CA LEU A 103 -8.54 -12.90 -0.36
C LEU A 103 -8.38 -11.80 0.68
N LEU A 104 -7.19 -11.22 0.85
CA LEU A 104 -6.94 -10.13 1.79
C LEU A 104 -7.75 -8.88 1.45
N TYR A 105 -7.94 -8.56 0.17
CA TYR A 105 -8.83 -7.48 -0.22
C TYR A 105 -10.24 -7.71 0.31
N SER A 106 -10.77 -8.92 0.15
CA SER A 106 -12.16 -9.24 0.49
C SER A 106 -12.37 -9.44 1.99
N ASP A 107 -11.45 -10.17 2.64
CA ASP A 107 -11.62 -10.68 3.99
C ASP A 107 -10.91 -9.83 5.05
N ALA A 108 -9.85 -9.13 4.67
CA ALA A 108 -9.14 -8.25 5.59
C ALA A 108 -9.53 -6.80 5.35
N ARG A 109 -9.32 -6.26 4.15
CA ARG A 109 -9.63 -4.86 3.87
C ARG A 109 -11.14 -4.61 3.90
N CYS A 110 -11.92 -5.20 2.99
CA CYS A 110 -13.36 -4.98 2.96
C CYS A 110 -14.03 -5.46 4.24
N GLY A 111 -13.66 -6.64 4.75
CA GLY A 111 -14.14 -7.12 6.05
C GLY A 111 -13.94 -6.10 7.16
N PHE A 112 -12.72 -5.62 7.39
CA PHE A 112 -12.46 -4.71 8.49
C PHE A 112 -13.10 -3.34 8.30
N PHE A 113 -13.03 -2.75 7.10
CA PHE A 113 -13.51 -1.38 6.85
C PHE A 113 -15.03 -1.27 6.66
N HIS A 114 -15.73 -2.36 6.28
CA HIS A 114 -17.18 -2.35 6.12
C HIS A 114 -17.91 -3.12 7.21
N ASP A 115 -17.35 -4.24 7.67
CA ASP A 115 -17.98 -5.13 8.66
C ASP A 115 -17.39 -4.94 10.08
N GLY A 116 -16.31 -4.16 10.22
CA GLY A 116 -15.63 -3.90 11.49
C GLY A 116 -14.74 -5.04 11.99
N MET A 117 -14.59 -6.12 11.22
CA MET A 117 -13.87 -7.33 11.62
C MET A 117 -13.17 -8.01 10.44
N PHE A 118 -12.08 -8.72 10.72
CA PHE A 118 -11.52 -9.67 9.75
C PHE A 118 -12.45 -10.86 9.57
N ARG A 119 -12.53 -11.40 8.36
CA ARG A 119 -13.31 -12.63 8.08
C ARG A 119 -12.51 -13.89 8.43
N GLU A 120 -13.21 -15.01 8.46
CA GLU A 120 -12.82 -16.30 9.06
C GLU A 120 -11.50 -16.93 8.58
N ARG A 121 -10.92 -16.44 7.48
CA ARG A 121 -9.69 -16.98 6.90
C ARG A 121 -8.43 -16.23 7.34
N ILE A 122 -8.56 -15.13 8.09
CA ILE A 122 -7.43 -14.28 8.49
C ILE A 122 -7.04 -14.53 9.94
N TYR A 123 -5.77 -14.89 10.14
CA TYR A 123 -5.21 -15.18 11.46
C TYR A 123 -3.90 -14.43 11.66
N PHE A 124 -3.62 -14.06 12.91
CA PHE A 124 -2.39 -13.37 13.29
C PHE A 124 -1.55 -14.27 14.20
N ALA A 125 -0.28 -14.44 13.87
CA ALA A 125 0.64 -15.26 14.64
C ALA A 125 2.08 -14.76 14.48
N GLU A 126 2.88 -14.83 15.54
CA GLU A 126 4.33 -14.62 15.45
C GLU A 126 4.98 -15.83 14.80
N MET A 127 5.75 -15.62 13.74
CA MET A 127 6.30 -16.69 12.91
C MET A 127 7.70 -16.33 12.40
N ASN A 128 8.36 -17.26 11.71
CA ASN A 128 9.61 -17.00 10.99
C ASN A 128 9.39 -16.59 9.52
N ARG A 129 8.13 -16.39 9.11
CA ARG A 129 7.69 -15.97 7.77
C ARG A 129 6.66 -14.86 7.92
N ASP A 130 6.62 -13.97 6.95
CA ASP A 130 5.60 -12.91 6.84
C ASP A 130 4.20 -13.48 6.69
N ILE A 131 4.03 -14.44 5.78
CA ILE A 131 2.73 -15.03 5.46
C ILE A 131 2.87 -16.55 5.34
N VAL A 132 1.93 -17.27 5.93
CA VAL A 132 1.75 -18.71 5.75
C VAL A 132 0.35 -18.97 5.23
N VAL A 133 0.26 -19.70 4.12
CA VAL A 133 -1.02 -20.03 3.47
C VAL A 133 -1.32 -21.49 3.70
N THR A 134 -2.50 -21.78 4.22
CA THR A 134 -3.00 -23.15 4.38
C THR A 134 -3.83 -23.53 3.17
N LEU A 135 -3.44 -24.63 2.53
CA LEU A 135 -4.09 -25.18 1.35
C LEU A 135 -4.51 -26.63 1.62
N PRO A 136 -5.58 -27.12 0.95
CA PRO A 136 -5.98 -28.51 1.06
C PRO A 136 -4.91 -29.45 0.51
N LYS A 137 -4.98 -30.70 0.93
CA LYS A 137 -4.20 -31.78 0.34
C LYS A 137 -5.11 -32.65 -0.51
N LYS A 138 -4.65 -33.01 -1.70
CA LYS A 138 -5.26 -34.02 -2.57
C LYS A 138 -4.27 -35.18 -2.70
N ASP A 139 -4.67 -36.36 -2.27
CA ASP A 139 -3.83 -37.58 -2.29
C ASP A 139 -2.47 -37.40 -1.57
N GLY A 140 -2.47 -36.66 -0.45
CA GLY A 140 -1.28 -36.39 0.36
C GLY A 140 -0.39 -35.26 -0.16
N VAL A 141 -0.65 -34.73 -1.36
CA VAL A 141 0.08 -33.62 -1.98
C VAL A 141 -0.69 -32.31 -1.78
N LEU A 142 0.01 -31.20 -1.54
CA LEU A 142 -0.62 -29.88 -1.44
C LEU A 142 -1.24 -29.50 -2.79
N ASP A 143 -2.52 -29.13 -2.77
CA ASP A 143 -3.23 -28.61 -3.94
C ASP A 143 -3.08 -27.09 -3.99
N LEU A 144 -2.15 -26.61 -4.82
CA LEU A 144 -1.88 -25.19 -5.02
C LEU A 144 -3.02 -24.42 -5.70
N GLN A 145 -4.00 -25.13 -6.28
CA GLN A 145 -5.18 -24.55 -6.90
C GLN A 145 -6.43 -24.68 -6.03
N GLY A 146 -6.39 -25.55 -5.01
CA GLY A 146 -7.44 -25.72 -4.03
C GLY A 146 -7.71 -24.44 -3.24
N GLU A 147 -8.91 -24.35 -2.66
CA GLU A 147 -9.36 -23.17 -1.90
C GLU A 147 -8.44 -22.86 -0.72
N ILE A 148 -8.10 -21.58 -0.52
CA ILE A 148 -7.28 -21.16 0.62
C ILE A 148 -8.11 -21.31 1.90
N ALA A 149 -7.68 -22.22 2.77
CA ALA A 149 -8.37 -22.47 4.04
C ALA A 149 -8.07 -21.37 5.07
N SER A 150 -6.84 -20.88 5.10
CA SER A 150 -6.45 -19.77 5.98
C SER A 150 -5.18 -19.07 5.51
N VAL A 151 -5.02 -17.83 5.95
CA VAL A 151 -3.82 -17.01 5.81
C VAL A 151 -3.40 -16.58 7.22
N LEU A 152 -2.23 -17.06 7.66
CA LEU A 152 -1.59 -16.63 8.89
C LEU A 152 -0.61 -15.50 8.57
N ILE A 153 -0.64 -14.46 9.38
CA ILE A 153 0.07 -13.21 9.14
C ILE A 153 0.95 -12.87 10.35
N ASP A 154 2.25 -12.73 10.11
CA ASP A 154 3.17 -12.09 11.04
C ASP A 154 3.24 -10.61 10.72
N VAL A 155 2.57 -9.78 11.54
CA VAL A 155 2.44 -8.35 11.26
C VAL A 155 3.78 -7.62 11.32
N ARG A 156 4.72 -8.04 12.19
CA ARG A 156 6.04 -7.40 12.28
C ARG A 156 6.85 -7.63 11.01
N ARG A 157 6.76 -8.82 10.45
CA ARG A 157 7.42 -9.16 9.18
C ARG A 157 6.73 -8.51 7.99
N CYS A 158 5.40 -8.45 7.95
CA CYS A 158 4.65 -7.69 6.95
C CYS A 158 5.01 -6.20 6.97
N TYR A 159 5.07 -5.58 8.16
CA TYR A 159 5.56 -4.21 8.32
C TYR A 159 6.96 -4.03 7.71
N SER A 160 7.86 -4.96 8.03
CA SER A 160 9.24 -4.92 7.51
C SER A 160 9.30 -5.10 5.99
N ALA A 161 8.42 -5.91 5.41
CA ALA A 161 8.33 -6.09 3.95
C ALA A 161 7.83 -4.82 3.27
N VAL A 162 6.77 -4.20 3.79
CA VAL A 162 6.24 -2.93 3.29
C VAL A 162 7.29 -1.82 3.39
N LEU A 163 7.99 -1.69 4.53
CA LEU A 163 9.03 -0.69 4.72
C LEU A 163 10.17 -0.87 3.70
N ARG A 164 10.70 -2.09 3.55
CA ARG A 164 11.76 -2.38 2.54
C ARG A 164 11.30 -2.07 1.12
N HIS A 165 10.07 -2.45 0.78
CA HIS A 165 9.49 -2.15 -0.52
C HIS A 165 9.44 -0.63 -0.75
N PHE A 166 8.93 0.12 0.23
CA PHE A 166 8.83 1.57 0.14
C PHE A 166 10.20 2.25 0.04
N ASP A 167 11.18 1.83 0.86
CA ASP A 167 12.55 2.36 0.80
C ASP A 167 13.17 2.13 -0.58
N ALA A 168 12.93 0.97 -1.20
CA ALA A 168 13.39 0.68 -2.55
C ALA A 168 12.72 1.58 -3.60
N VAL A 169 11.43 1.88 -3.47
CA VAL A 169 10.71 2.83 -4.34
C VAL A 169 11.33 4.22 -4.23
N ILE A 170 11.50 4.74 -3.01
CA ILE A 170 12.08 6.08 -2.79
C ILE A 170 13.51 6.14 -3.30
N THR A 171 14.31 5.09 -3.12
CA THR A 171 15.67 5.01 -3.66
C THR A 171 15.69 5.15 -5.18
N ARG A 172 14.81 4.43 -5.90
CA ARG A 172 14.69 4.56 -7.36
C ARG A 172 14.20 5.95 -7.79
N LEU A 173 13.19 6.48 -7.11
CA LEU A 173 12.69 7.83 -7.41
C LEU A 173 13.77 8.90 -7.17
N ARG A 174 14.64 8.73 -6.18
CA ARG A 174 15.74 9.68 -5.91
C ARG A 174 16.94 9.51 -6.84
N ASP A 175 17.02 8.46 -7.66
CA ASP A 175 18.08 8.28 -8.64
C ASP A 175 17.85 9.19 -9.87
N PRO A 176 18.69 10.20 -10.12
CA PRO A 176 18.53 11.09 -11.27
C PRO A 176 18.62 10.37 -12.63
N GLN A 177 19.15 9.15 -12.68
CA GLN A 177 19.23 8.34 -13.90
C GLN A 177 17.93 7.57 -14.20
N SER A 178 17.03 7.41 -13.22
CA SER A 178 15.70 6.80 -13.40
C SER A 178 14.69 7.75 -14.05
N VAL A 179 15.07 8.40 -15.16
CA VAL A 179 14.27 9.47 -15.80
C VAL A 179 12.82 9.05 -16.10
N PRO A 180 12.53 7.90 -16.73
CA PRO A 180 11.15 7.52 -17.05
C PRO A 180 10.27 7.30 -15.80
N GLU A 181 10.85 6.71 -14.74
CA GLU A 181 10.15 6.45 -13.48
C GLU A 181 9.85 7.76 -12.74
N ARG A 182 10.82 8.69 -12.72
CA ARG A 182 10.70 10.00 -12.10
C ARG A 182 9.66 10.88 -12.78
N ASP A 183 9.69 10.94 -14.11
CA ASP A 183 8.75 11.73 -14.90
C ASP A 183 7.33 11.17 -14.78
N GLY A 184 7.18 9.84 -14.86
CA GLY A 184 5.90 9.15 -14.66
C GLY A 184 5.32 9.41 -13.27
N PHE A 185 6.14 9.25 -12.23
CA PHE A 185 5.76 9.56 -10.85
C PHE A 185 5.28 11.00 -10.72
N PHE A 186 6.05 11.97 -11.23
CA PHE A 186 5.71 13.38 -11.07
C PHE A 186 4.43 13.76 -11.81
N ALA A 187 4.24 13.25 -13.04
CA ALA A 187 3.01 13.42 -13.80
C ALA A 187 1.81 12.83 -13.06
N PHE A 188 1.95 11.60 -12.52
CA PHE A 188 0.89 10.96 -11.78
C PHE A 188 0.59 11.68 -10.46
N PHE A 189 1.59 12.00 -9.64
CA PHE A 189 1.45 12.78 -8.41
C PHE A 189 0.73 14.10 -8.68
N LYS A 190 1.10 14.79 -9.77
CA LYS A 190 0.40 15.99 -10.21
C LYS A 190 -1.07 15.71 -10.54
N SER A 191 -1.38 14.68 -11.31
CA SER A 191 -2.78 14.35 -11.62
C SER A 191 -3.64 14.04 -10.39
N GLN A 192 -3.01 13.61 -9.29
CA GLN A 192 -3.71 13.35 -8.04
C GLN A 192 -3.98 14.64 -7.24
N CYS A 193 -3.32 15.74 -7.56
CA CYS A 193 -3.37 16.99 -6.82
C CYS A 193 -4.24 18.02 -7.56
N ASP A 194 -4.99 18.86 -6.83
CA ASP A 194 -5.72 19.98 -7.47
C ASP A 194 -4.82 21.21 -7.58
N TRP A 195 -4.26 21.42 -8.78
CA TRP A 195 -3.40 22.56 -9.11
C TRP A 195 -4.14 23.76 -9.69
N GLU A 196 -5.41 23.57 -10.05
CA GLU A 196 -6.19 24.57 -10.80
C GLU A 196 -6.94 25.52 -9.87
N THR A 197 -7.31 25.06 -8.68
CA THR A 197 -8.06 25.86 -7.71
C THR A 197 -7.10 26.54 -6.71
N PRO A 198 -7.26 27.86 -6.45
CA PRO A 198 -6.54 28.51 -5.36
C PRO A 198 -6.87 27.86 -4.01
N GLY A 199 -5.88 27.27 -3.34
CA GLY A 199 -6.07 26.57 -2.08
C GLY A 199 -4.97 25.56 -1.80
N PRO A 200 -5.01 24.88 -0.63
CA PRO A 200 -4.03 23.86 -0.30
C PRO A 200 -4.17 22.64 -1.22
N VAL A 201 -3.04 22.15 -1.72
CA VAL A 201 -2.96 20.90 -2.48
C VAL A 201 -3.05 19.71 -1.51
N ILE A 202 -4.23 19.51 -0.92
CA ILE A 202 -4.52 18.44 0.03
C ILE A 202 -5.68 17.61 -0.50
N GLY A 203 -5.35 16.43 -1.01
CA GLY A 203 -6.32 15.41 -1.36
C GLY A 203 -6.21 14.97 -2.81
N LEU A 204 -6.73 13.76 -3.05
CA LEU A 204 -6.87 13.19 -4.38
C LEU A 204 -7.99 13.94 -5.11
N LYS A 205 -7.71 14.55 -6.27
CA LYS A 205 -8.76 15.11 -7.13
C LYS A 205 -9.61 13.95 -7.67
N ASP A 206 -10.93 14.07 -7.53
CA ASP A 206 -11.84 13.09 -8.13
C ASP A 206 -11.78 13.28 -9.66
N PRO A 207 -11.46 12.24 -10.46
CA PRO A 207 -11.30 12.37 -11.92
C PRO A 207 -12.55 12.88 -12.68
N THR A 208 -13.68 13.07 -11.99
CA THR A 208 -14.97 13.45 -12.54
C THR A 208 -15.36 14.92 -12.31
N ALA A 209 -14.47 15.77 -11.81
CA ALA A 209 -14.74 17.21 -11.66
C ALA A 209 -14.60 18.04 -12.96
N GLN A 210 -14.46 17.39 -14.11
CA GLN A 210 -14.60 18.03 -15.42
C GLN A 210 -15.82 17.44 -16.14
N ASN A 211 -16.86 18.27 -16.25
CA ASN A 211 -18.09 18.20 -17.07
C ASN A 211 -19.38 18.34 -16.25
N GLY A 212 -19.62 19.57 -15.79
CA GLY A 212 -20.95 20.16 -15.68
C GLY A 212 -21.07 21.28 -16.70
#